data_AF-A0A419FY11-F1
#
_entry.id   AF-A0A419FY11-F1
#
_cell.length_a   1.000
_cell.length_b   1.000
_cell.length_c   1.000
_cell.angle_alpha   90.00
_cell.angle_beta   90.00
_cell.angle_gamma   90.00
#
_symmetry.space_group_name_H-M   'P 1'
#
loop_
_entity.id
_entity.type
_entity.pdbx_description
1 polymer ?
#
loop_
_entity_poly.entity_id
_entity_poly.type
_entity_poly.pdbx_seq_one_letter_code
_entity_poly.pdbx_strand_id
1 'polypeptide(L)'
;MSEPVIDCLTFSNKIAEISNFYRYVCKALSFPGVLSKIAEEDIDIVTNGFTSYLIDPGPKGVAQFRSLLDQNMEAVAKQVTEKGKEIFRRQCLEAAFSIFEAFLRHLLQIYLSYFPQLLKNAEKTLTYVQIVDNSGQIMDYLIQKELDTFDRKTLRDKKRYFDKRLNLKEQNIWVLNSKELWGDIEEKRHMIVHSDKPPVIDEAYLLEALHYLHSVIFKLSAYSQSDHGIPFKWYKDAADVVKKLETPKL
;
A
#
# COMPACT_ATOMS: atom_id res chain seq x y z
N MET A 1 36.44 5.05 3.12
CA MET A 1 35.17 5.17 2.38
C MET A 1 34.12 4.48 3.21
N SER A 2 33.25 5.25 3.87
CA SER A 2 32.04 4.68 4.48
C SER A 2 31.26 4.01 3.37
N GLU A 3 31.00 2.70 3.49
CA GLU A 3 29.99 2.05 2.66
C GLU A 3 28.76 2.95 2.71
N PRO A 4 28.16 3.28 1.56
CA PRO A 4 26.94 4.04 1.60
C PRO A 4 25.97 3.13 2.37
N VAL A 5 25.62 3.53 3.60
CA VAL A 5 24.53 2.94 4.37
C VAL A 5 23.26 3.39 3.67
N ILE A 6 23.14 2.97 2.42
CA ILE A 6 21.92 2.97 1.64
C ILE A 6 20.99 2.14 2.49
N ASP A 7 19.82 2.70 2.76
CA ASP A 7 18.88 2.17 3.72
C ASP A 7 18.18 0.91 3.17
N CYS A 8 18.97 -0.14 2.95
CA CYS A 8 18.54 -1.50 2.65
C CYS A 8 17.58 -1.98 3.74
N LEU A 9 17.63 -1.36 4.93
CA LEU A 9 16.68 -1.59 6.00
C LEU A 9 15.32 -0.95 5.73
N THR A 10 15.24 0.30 5.27
CA THR A 10 14.00 0.93 4.76
C THR A 10 13.41 0.17 3.59
N PHE A 11 14.24 -0.40 2.71
CA PHE A 11 13.75 -1.31 1.68
C PHE A 11 13.16 -2.59 2.26
N SER A 12 13.87 -3.22 3.20
CA SER A 12 13.39 -4.41 3.92
C SER A 12 12.09 -4.14 4.69
N ASN A 13 11.94 -2.94 5.25
CA ASN A 13 10.71 -2.44 5.86
C ASN A 13 9.56 -2.46 4.86
N LYS A 14 9.74 -1.98 3.63
CA LYS A 14 8.65 -1.96 2.63
C LYS A 14 8.20 -3.34 2.20
N ILE A 15 9.11 -4.31 2.08
CA ILE A 15 8.76 -5.72 1.84
C ILE A 15 7.93 -6.29 3.01
N ALA A 16 8.34 -5.96 4.24
CA ALA A 16 7.66 -6.42 5.43
C ALA A 16 6.28 -5.74 5.61
N GLU A 17 6.17 -4.45 5.32
CA GLU A 17 4.93 -3.68 5.34
C GLU A 17 3.88 -4.28 4.41
N ILE A 18 4.20 -4.53 3.12
CA ILE A 18 3.22 -5.11 2.20
C ILE A 18 2.81 -6.53 2.62
N SER A 19 3.74 -7.31 3.16
CA SER A 19 3.45 -8.68 3.64
C SER A 19 2.55 -8.68 4.86
N ASN A 20 2.80 -7.78 5.81
CA ASN A 20 1.96 -7.59 6.99
C ASN A 20 0.60 -7.03 6.62
N PHE A 21 0.55 -6.07 5.69
CA PHE A 21 -0.69 -5.51 5.18
C PHE A 21 -1.56 -6.57 4.50
N TYR A 22 -0.97 -7.39 3.63
CA TYR A 22 -1.67 -8.53 3.02
C TYR A 22 -2.26 -9.48 4.07
N ARG A 23 -1.46 -9.89 5.06
CA ARG A 23 -1.93 -10.78 6.16
C ARG A 23 -3.04 -10.12 6.97
N TYR A 24 -2.92 -8.83 7.28
CA TYR A 24 -3.93 -8.07 8.00
C TYR A 24 -5.25 -8.02 7.22
N VAL A 25 -5.22 -7.68 5.93
CA VAL A 25 -6.41 -7.60 5.09
C VAL A 25 -7.08 -8.97 4.97
N CYS A 26 -6.31 -10.04 4.73
CA CYS A 26 -6.84 -11.40 4.72
C CYS A 26 -7.56 -11.74 6.04
N LYS A 27 -6.94 -11.41 7.19
CA LYS A 27 -7.54 -11.63 8.51
C LYS A 27 -8.77 -10.76 8.77
N ALA A 28 -8.73 -9.48 8.41
CA ALA A 28 -9.83 -8.52 8.60
C ALA A 28 -11.07 -8.90 7.79
N LEU A 29 -10.88 -9.35 6.54
CA LEU A 29 -11.96 -9.90 5.72
C LEU A 29 -12.52 -11.21 6.30
N SER A 30 -11.68 -11.97 7.03
CA SER A 30 -12.05 -13.24 7.67
C SER A 30 -12.68 -13.09 9.06
N PHE A 31 -12.90 -11.88 9.60
CA PHE A 31 -13.50 -11.68 10.93
C PHE A 31 -15.01 -11.41 10.85
N PRO A 32 -15.87 -12.43 10.98
CA PRO A 32 -17.28 -12.21 11.30
C PRO A 32 -17.39 -11.81 12.78
N GLY A 33 -17.94 -10.63 13.07
CA GLY A 33 -18.43 -10.32 14.42
C GLY A 33 -18.06 -8.96 15.02
N VAL A 34 -17.07 -8.23 14.49
CA VAL A 34 -16.76 -6.87 14.97
C VAL A 34 -17.95 -5.92 14.72
N LEU A 35 -18.65 -6.12 13.60
CA LEU A 35 -19.79 -5.30 13.19
C LEU A 35 -21.06 -5.58 13.99
N SER A 36 -21.30 -6.85 14.39
CA SER A 36 -22.41 -7.20 15.28
C SER A 36 -22.28 -6.49 16.62
N LYS A 37 -21.05 -6.35 17.11
CA LYS A 37 -20.75 -5.65 18.37
C LYS A 37 -20.97 -4.15 18.31
N ILE A 38 -20.54 -3.50 17.22
CA ILE A 38 -20.77 -2.06 16.98
C ILE A 38 -22.28 -1.78 16.83
N ALA A 39 -23.00 -2.66 16.13
CA ALA A 39 -24.44 -2.55 15.94
C ALA A 39 -25.22 -2.69 17.26
N GLU A 40 -24.84 -3.64 18.12
CA GLU A 40 -25.43 -3.82 19.45
C GLU A 40 -25.19 -2.60 20.37
N GLU A 41 -23.97 -2.04 20.36
CA GLU A 41 -23.63 -0.85 21.15
C GLU A 41 -24.42 0.40 20.70
N ASP A 42 -24.67 0.56 19.40
CA ASP A 42 -25.48 1.67 18.85
C ASP A 42 -26.98 1.58 19.24
N ILE A 43 -27.57 0.37 19.32
CA ILE A 43 -28.99 0.20 19.72
C ILE A 43 -29.20 0.72 21.12
N ASP A 44 -28.33 0.34 22.05
CA ASP A 44 -28.48 0.72 23.45
C ASP A 44 -28.28 2.24 23.62
N ILE A 45 -27.34 2.84 22.89
CA ILE A 45 -27.12 4.29 22.92
C ILE A 45 -28.33 5.05 22.35
N VAL A 46 -28.86 4.64 21.19
CA VAL A 46 -30.01 5.29 20.55
C VAL A 46 -31.28 5.08 21.36
N THR A 47 -31.54 3.86 21.84
CA THR A 47 -32.73 3.57 22.64
C THR A 47 -32.72 4.38 23.94
N ASN A 48 -31.60 4.40 24.66
CA ASN A 48 -31.48 5.16 25.91
C ASN A 48 -31.56 6.68 25.68
N GLY A 49 -30.98 7.18 24.58
CA GLY A 49 -31.01 8.59 24.23
C GLY A 49 -32.38 9.11 23.79
N PHE A 50 -33.20 8.25 23.15
CA PHE A 50 -34.49 8.65 22.57
C PHE A 50 -35.71 8.29 23.42
N THR A 51 -35.55 7.50 24.49
CA THR A 51 -36.67 7.02 25.34
C THR A 51 -37.56 8.15 25.87
N SER A 52 -36.99 9.29 26.27
CA SER A 52 -37.75 10.44 26.78
C SER A 52 -38.58 11.18 25.72
N TYR A 53 -38.35 10.88 24.44
CA TYR A 53 -39.03 11.50 23.30
C TYR A 53 -40.06 10.57 22.66
N LEU A 54 -40.24 9.35 23.19
CA LEU A 54 -41.25 8.41 22.69
C LEU A 54 -42.65 8.84 23.10
N ILE A 55 -43.61 8.62 22.21
CA ILE A 55 -45.04 8.87 22.45
C ILE A 55 -45.56 7.98 23.60
N ASP A 56 -45.04 6.76 23.72
CA ASP A 56 -45.20 5.89 24.89
C ASP A 56 -43.81 5.56 25.48
N PRO A 57 -43.37 6.28 26.52
CA PRO A 57 -42.08 6.02 27.18
C PRO A 57 -42.16 4.86 28.19
N GLY A 58 -43.33 4.22 28.34
CA GLY A 58 -43.49 3.06 29.21
C GLY A 58 -42.78 1.81 28.66
N PRO A 59 -42.66 0.73 29.45
CA PRO A 59 -41.94 -0.49 29.07
C PRO A 59 -42.41 -1.11 27.74
N LYS A 60 -43.70 -0.99 27.42
CA LYS A 60 -44.27 -1.49 26.16
C LYS A 60 -43.89 -0.63 24.95
N GLY A 61 -43.99 0.69 25.05
CA GLY A 61 -43.60 1.60 23.97
C GLY A 61 -42.10 1.58 23.70
N VAL A 62 -41.27 1.49 24.75
CA VAL A 62 -39.82 1.28 24.63
C VAL A 62 -39.50 -0.07 23.97
N ALA A 63 -40.19 -1.15 24.33
CA ALA A 63 -39.99 -2.46 23.70
C ALA A 63 -40.43 -2.47 22.23
N GLN A 64 -41.53 -1.79 21.88
CA GLN A 64 -41.96 -1.64 20.49
C GLN A 64 -40.98 -0.80 19.68
N PHE A 65 -40.48 0.30 20.24
CA PHE A 65 -39.46 1.13 19.58
C PHE A 65 -38.16 0.36 19.36
N ARG A 66 -37.71 -0.39 20.37
CA ARG A 66 -36.52 -1.26 20.27
C ARG A 66 -36.70 -2.33 19.20
N SER A 67 -37.84 -3.01 19.14
CA SER A 67 -38.14 -3.99 18.09
C SER A 67 -38.18 -3.37 16.69
N LEU A 68 -38.60 -2.12 16.56
CA LEU A 68 -38.60 -1.37 15.29
C LEU A 68 -37.17 -0.96 14.88
N LEU A 69 -36.34 -0.56 15.84
CA LEU A 69 -34.93 -0.31 15.63
C LEU A 69 -34.21 -1.59 15.21
N ASP A 70 -34.48 -2.72 15.87
CA ASP A 70 -33.89 -4.03 15.54
C ASP A 70 -34.23 -4.47 14.10
N GLN A 71 -35.48 -4.35 13.68
CA GLN A 71 -35.92 -4.70 12.32
C GLN A 71 -35.33 -3.78 11.25
N ASN A 72 -35.29 -2.47 11.52
CA ASN A 72 -34.65 -1.52 10.61
C ASN A 72 -33.13 -1.71 10.61
N MET A 73 -32.54 -2.11 11.74
CA MET A 73 -31.13 -2.37 11.83
C MET A 73 -30.71 -3.61 11.08
N GLU A 74 -31.47 -4.69 11.02
CA GLU A 74 -31.01 -5.85 10.25
C GLU A 74 -30.87 -5.49 8.76
N ALA A 75 -31.78 -4.66 8.24
CA ALA A 75 -31.71 -4.12 6.88
C ALA A 75 -30.63 -3.02 6.71
N VAL A 76 -30.58 -2.06 7.62
CA VAL A 76 -29.63 -0.92 7.59
C VAL A 76 -28.22 -1.40 7.92
N ALA A 77 -28.01 -2.22 8.94
CA ALA A 77 -26.72 -2.82 9.25
C ALA A 77 -26.24 -3.66 8.08
N LYS A 78 -27.09 -4.43 7.38
CA LYS A 78 -26.66 -5.14 6.16
C LYS A 78 -26.24 -4.18 5.06
N GLN A 79 -27.01 -3.12 4.79
CA GLN A 79 -26.69 -2.14 3.75
C GLN A 79 -25.47 -1.25 4.08
N VAL A 80 -25.37 -0.77 5.31
CA VAL A 80 -24.24 -0.01 5.87
C VAL A 80 -23.01 -0.89 5.93
N THR A 81 -23.15 -2.17 6.26
CA THR A 81 -22.06 -3.14 6.26
C THR A 81 -21.53 -3.36 4.84
N GLU A 82 -22.39 -3.58 3.86
CA GLU A 82 -21.92 -3.78 2.48
C GLU A 82 -21.28 -2.52 1.92
N LYS A 83 -21.84 -1.33 2.17
CA LYS A 83 -21.23 -0.06 1.78
C LYS A 83 -19.91 0.20 2.52
N GLY A 84 -19.84 -0.13 3.81
CA GLY A 84 -18.64 -0.03 4.63
C GLY A 84 -17.53 -0.96 4.16
N LYS A 85 -17.86 -2.21 3.84
CA LYS A 85 -16.95 -3.18 3.21
C LYS A 85 -16.44 -2.68 1.87
N GLU A 86 -17.31 -2.11 1.04
CA GLU A 86 -16.93 -1.56 -0.26
C GLU A 86 -15.96 -0.38 -0.11
N ILE A 87 -16.18 0.52 0.86
CA ILE A 87 -15.23 1.60 1.20
C ILE A 87 -13.92 1.01 1.70
N PHE A 88 -13.96 0.07 2.64
CA PHE A 88 -12.78 -0.59 3.18
C PHE A 88 -11.93 -1.22 2.09
N ARG A 89 -12.53 -1.99 1.17
CA ARG A 89 -11.81 -2.64 0.06
C ARG A 89 -11.13 -1.62 -0.86
N ARG A 90 -11.79 -0.50 -1.15
CA ARG A 90 -11.20 0.62 -1.93
C ARG A 90 -9.99 1.23 -1.21
N GLN A 91 -10.11 1.50 0.09
CA GLN A 91 -9.01 2.02 0.90
C GLN A 91 -7.85 1.01 0.99
N CYS A 92 -8.15 -0.29 1.06
CA CYS A 92 -7.12 -1.31 1.05
C CYS A 92 -6.34 -1.34 -0.27
N LEU A 93 -7.02 -1.22 -1.40
CA LEU A 93 -6.36 -1.17 -2.71
C LEU A 93 -5.45 0.06 -2.83
N GLU A 94 -5.93 1.24 -2.41
CA GLU A 94 -5.15 2.49 -2.42
C GLU A 94 -3.91 2.41 -1.52
N ALA A 95 -4.07 1.88 -0.30
CA ALA A 95 -2.98 1.71 0.64
C ALA A 95 -1.92 0.74 0.09
N ALA A 96 -2.33 -0.39 -0.48
CA ALA A 96 -1.41 -1.35 -1.07
C ALA A 96 -0.65 -0.76 -2.27
N PHE A 97 -1.34 0.00 -3.12
CA PHE A 97 -0.71 0.70 -4.23
C PHE A 97 0.33 1.71 -3.74
N SER A 98 0.03 2.46 -2.69
CA SER A 98 0.95 3.42 -2.08
C SER A 98 2.21 2.77 -1.52
N ILE A 99 2.06 1.63 -0.82
CA ILE A 99 3.21 0.83 -0.33
C ILE A 99 4.06 0.33 -1.52
N PHE A 100 3.39 -0.12 -2.58
CA PHE A 100 4.05 -0.59 -3.79
C PHE A 100 4.83 0.50 -4.51
N GLU A 101 4.26 1.70 -4.70
CA GLU A 101 4.98 2.83 -5.30
C GLU A 101 6.17 3.28 -4.45
N ALA A 102 6.01 3.32 -3.12
CA ALA A 102 7.10 3.63 -2.21
C ALA A 102 8.23 2.59 -2.31
N PHE A 103 7.90 1.30 -2.43
CA PHE A 103 8.86 0.25 -2.69
C PHE A 103 9.64 0.49 -4.00
N LEU A 104 8.94 0.77 -5.10
CA LEU A 104 9.59 1.02 -6.39
C LEU A 104 10.54 2.23 -6.30
N ARG A 105 10.09 3.31 -5.68
CA ARG A 105 10.93 4.50 -5.46
C ARG A 105 12.20 4.16 -4.67
N HIS A 106 12.08 3.41 -3.58
CA HIS A 106 13.24 3.00 -2.79
C HIS A 106 14.15 2.05 -3.55
N LEU A 107 13.61 1.08 -4.29
CA LEU A 107 14.41 0.20 -5.12
C LEU A 107 15.24 1.01 -6.12
N LEU A 108 14.62 1.98 -6.80
CA LEU A 108 15.34 2.85 -7.72
C LEU A 108 16.45 3.63 -7.00
N GLN A 109 16.18 4.19 -5.83
CA GLN A 109 17.19 4.89 -5.03
C GLN A 109 18.40 3.99 -4.75
N ILE A 110 18.16 2.74 -4.32
CA ILE A 110 19.22 1.76 -4.09
C ILE A 110 20.02 1.51 -5.36
N TYR A 111 19.34 1.29 -6.50
CA TYR A 111 20.02 1.08 -7.77
C TYR A 111 20.87 2.27 -8.21
N LEU A 112 20.37 3.50 -8.08
CA LEU A 112 21.14 4.68 -8.46
C LEU A 112 22.34 4.92 -7.54
N SER A 113 22.25 4.50 -6.28
CA SER A 113 23.36 4.59 -5.33
C SER A 113 24.42 3.48 -5.53
N TYR A 114 24.01 2.24 -5.82
CA TYR A 114 24.94 1.13 -6.12
C TYR A 114 25.53 1.21 -7.54
N PHE A 115 24.73 1.71 -8.49
CA PHE A 115 25.05 1.74 -9.91
C PHE A 115 24.85 3.16 -10.48
N PRO A 116 25.64 4.16 -10.05
CA PRO A 116 25.48 5.55 -10.47
C PRO A 116 25.63 5.76 -11.97
N GLN A 117 26.26 4.84 -12.69
CA GLN A 117 26.28 4.83 -14.16
C GLN A 117 24.89 4.82 -14.79
N LEU A 118 23.86 4.34 -14.09
CA LEU A 118 22.47 4.38 -14.56
C LEU A 118 21.96 5.83 -14.76
N LEU A 119 22.56 6.81 -14.08
CA LEU A 119 22.26 8.24 -14.27
C LEU A 119 22.76 8.78 -15.62
N LYS A 120 23.78 8.17 -16.23
CA LYS A 120 24.35 8.63 -17.52
C LYS A 120 23.35 8.54 -18.67
N ASN A 121 22.32 7.70 -18.54
CA ASN A 121 21.27 7.52 -19.54
C ASN A 121 20.12 8.53 -19.38
N ALA A 122 20.24 9.51 -18.49
CA ALA A 122 19.31 10.63 -18.44
C ALA A 122 19.78 11.74 -19.39
N GLU A 123 18.94 12.18 -20.33
CA GLU A 123 19.19 13.30 -21.25
C GLU A 123 19.29 14.67 -20.54
N LYS A 124 19.64 14.68 -19.25
CA LYS A 124 19.59 15.87 -18.40
C LYS A 124 20.96 16.53 -18.37
N THR A 125 21.02 17.78 -18.83
CA THR A 125 22.15 18.67 -18.63
C THR A 125 22.09 19.30 -17.23
N LEU A 126 23.26 19.47 -16.61
CA LEU A 126 23.43 20.24 -15.37
C LEU A 126 23.95 21.62 -15.71
N THR A 127 23.40 22.66 -15.07
CA THR A 127 23.96 24.01 -15.17
C THR A 127 25.17 24.16 -14.26
N TYR A 128 26.07 25.10 -14.59
CA TYR A 128 27.22 25.41 -13.73
C TYR A 128 26.80 25.80 -12.31
N VAL A 129 25.73 26.61 -12.18
CA VAL A 129 25.14 27.01 -10.89
C VAL A 129 24.73 25.78 -10.08
N GLN A 130 24.03 24.81 -10.69
CA GLN A 130 23.63 23.57 -10.00
C GLN A 130 24.83 22.75 -9.50
N ILE A 131 25.94 22.76 -10.24
CA ILE A 131 27.17 22.06 -9.85
C ILE A 131 27.83 22.74 -8.66
N VAL A 132 27.93 24.07 -8.69
CA VAL A 132 28.53 24.86 -7.61
C VAL A 132 27.68 24.79 -6.34
N ASP A 133 26.37 24.98 -6.46
CA ASP A 133 25.42 24.98 -5.33
C ASP A 133 25.35 23.62 -4.62
N ASN A 134 25.60 22.53 -5.34
CA ASN A 134 25.59 21.17 -4.80
C ASN A 134 27.00 20.57 -4.76
N SER A 135 28.04 21.41 -4.76
CA SER A 135 29.43 20.96 -4.68
C SER A 135 29.65 20.24 -3.34
N GLY A 136 29.96 18.95 -3.40
CA GLY A 136 30.08 18.06 -2.24
C GLY A 136 28.94 17.05 -2.06
N GLN A 137 27.77 17.27 -2.69
CA GLN A 137 26.62 16.35 -2.65
C GLN A 137 25.96 16.16 -4.03
N ILE A 138 26.71 16.43 -5.10
CA ILE A 138 26.18 16.43 -6.47
C ILE A 138 25.55 15.09 -6.86
N MET A 139 26.06 13.97 -6.33
CA MET A 139 25.49 12.65 -6.57
C MET A 139 24.12 12.48 -5.92
N ASP A 140 23.96 12.91 -4.67
CA ASP A 140 22.67 12.83 -3.96
C ASP A 140 21.63 13.74 -4.61
N TYR A 141 22.06 14.95 -5.04
CA TYR A 141 21.22 15.86 -5.82
C TYR A 141 20.73 15.22 -7.13
N LEU A 142 21.62 14.54 -7.87
CA LEU A 142 21.28 13.86 -9.11
C LEU A 142 20.32 12.69 -8.89
N ILE A 143 20.56 11.89 -7.85
CA ILE A 143 19.67 10.79 -7.46
C ILE A 143 18.29 11.35 -7.13
N GLN A 144 18.20 12.38 -6.29
CA GLN A 144 16.90 12.98 -5.92
C GLN A 144 16.16 13.52 -7.14
N LYS A 145 16.85 14.22 -8.04
CA LYS A 145 16.25 14.73 -9.29
C LYS A 145 15.72 13.61 -10.19
N GLU A 146 16.37 12.44 -10.20
CA GLU A 146 15.88 11.27 -10.92
C GLU A 146 14.68 10.63 -10.22
N LEU A 147 14.68 10.52 -8.89
CA LEU A 147 13.55 10.05 -8.09
C LEU A 147 12.31 10.94 -8.29
N ASP A 148 12.46 12.26 -8.25
CA ASP A 148 11.34 13.21 -8.47
C ASP A 148 10.73 13.06 -9.87
N THR A 149 11.58 12.74 -10.87
CA THR A 149 11.12 12.47 -12.23
C THR A 149 10.40 11.13 -12.32
N PHE A 150 10.90 10.13 -11.59
CA PHE A 150 10.32 8.80 -11.53
C PHE A 150 8.96 8.81 -10.83
N ASP A 151 8.80 9.57 -9.75
CA ASP A 151 7.56 9.66 -8.97
C ASP A 151 6.38 10.18 -9.82
N ARG A 152 6.66 11.04 -10.81
CA ARG A 152 5.66 11.60 -11.74
C ARG A 152 5.26 10.67 -12.89
N LYS A 153 5.89 9.49 -13.01
CA LYS A 153 5.61 8.53 -14.09
C LYS A 153 4.37 7.71 -13.79
N THR A 154 3.67 7.31 -14.84
CA THR A 154 2.67 6.24 -14.77
C THR A 154 3.32 4.93 -14.36
N LEU A 155 2.56 3.98 -13.81
CA LEU A 155 3.09 2.68 -13.46
C LEU A 155 3.60 1.92 -14.69
N ARG A 156 2.97 2.11 -15.85
CA ARG A 156 3.48 1.64 -17.15
C ARG A 156 4.90 2.11 -17.42
N ASP A 157 5.15 3.40 -17.21
CA ASP A 157 6.46 4.01 -17.46
C ASP A 157 7.48 3.61 -16.39
N LYS A 158 7.05 3.44 -15.13
CA LYS A 158 7.88 2.89 -14.05
C LYS A 158 8.31 1.45 -14.36
N LYS A 159 7.38 0.59 -14.79
CA LYS A 159 7.67 -0.77 -15.28
C LYS A 159 8.71 -0.75 -16.39
N ARG A 160 8.44 0.02 -17.46
CA ARG A 160 9.35 0.15 -18.61
C ARG A 160 10.73 0.65 -18.18
N TYR A 161 10.79 1.56 -17.20
CA TYR A 161 12.04 2.06 -16.66
C TYR A 161 12.85 0.93 -16.02
N PHE A 162 12.22 0.12 -15.16
CA PHE A 162 12.88 -1.03 -14.53
C PHE A 162 13.30 -2.08 -15.56
N ASP A 163 12.43 -2.45 -16.49
CA ASP A 163 12.73 -3.45 -17.51
C ASP A 163 13.93 -3.03 -18.37
N LYS A 164 14.04 -1.74 -18.72
CA LYS A 164 15.15 -1.22 -19.53
C LYS A 164 16.44 -1.01 -18.75
N ARG A 165 16.36 -0.49 -17.52
CA ARG A 165 17.56 -0.03 -16.78
C ARG A 165 18.12 -1.06 -15.85
N LEU A 166 17.31 -1.95 -15.30
CA LEU A 166 17.82 -2.98 -14.40
C LEU A 166 18.35 -4.19 -15.15
N ASN A 167 17.83 -4.50 -16.33
CA ASN A 167 18.28 -5.67 -17.11
C ASN A 167 18.27 -6.97 -16.29
N LEU A 168 17.23 -7.17 -15.48
CA LEU A 168 17.03 -8.40 -14.69
C LEU A 168 16.84 -9.60 -15.62
N LYS A 169 17.35 -10.78 -15.22
CA LYS A 169 17.30 -11.98 -16.09
C LYS A 169 15.89 -12.51 -16.28
N GLU A 170 15.01 -12.33 -15.29
CA GLU A 170 13.62 -12.78 -15.36
C GLU A 170 12.76 -11.80 -16.13
N GLN A 171 12.07 -12.31 -17.15
CA GLN A 171 11.18 -11.50 -17.99
C GLN A 171 9.74 -11.44 -17.45
N ASN A 172 9.36 -12.35 -16.53
CA ASN A 172 7.99 -12.46 -16.00
C ASN A 172 7.83 -11.87 -14.59
N ILE A 173 8.60 -10.83 -14.26
CA ILE A 173 8.51 -10.16 -12.95
C ILE A 173 7.11 -9.60 -12.71
N TRP A 174 6.52 -9.01 -13.75
CA TRP A 174 5.22 -8.33 -13.71
C TRP A 174 4.04 -9.25 -14.01
N VAL A 175 4.23 -10.57 -13.99
CA VAL A 175 3.21 -11.56 -14.33
C VAL A 175 2.89 -12.42 -13.11
N LEU A 176 1.61 -12.58 -12.77
CA LEU A 176 1.11 -13.54 -11.79
C LEU A 176 0.06 -14.43 -12.47
N ASN A 177 0.24 -15.76 -12.42
CA ASN A 177 -0.69 -16.71 -13.03
C ASN A 177 -1.04 -16.38 -14.50
N SER A 178 -0.02 -16.02 -15.29
CA SER A 178 -0.14 -15.60 -16.68
C SER A 178 -0.94 -14.30 -16.91
N LYS A 179 -1.17 -13.49 -15.87
CA LYS A 179 -1.82 -12.18 -15.95
C LYS A 179 -0.88 -11.06 -15.53
N GLU A 180 -0.97 -9.92 -16.21
CA GLU A 180 -0.40 -8.65 -15.76
C GLU A 180 -1.53 -7.75 -15.22
N LEU A 181 -1.57 -7.49 -13.92
CA LEU A 181 -2.66 -6.73 -13.28
C LEU A 181 -2.33 -5.26 -13.02
N TRP A 182 -1.07 -4.84 -13.23
CA TRP A 182 -0.63 -3.49 -12.87
C TRP A 182 -1.47 -2.37 -13.52
N GLY A 183 -1.93 -2.57 -14.76
CA GLY A 183 -2.72 -1.57 -15.50
C GLY A 183 -4.13 -1.39 -14.94
N ASP A 184 -4.83 -2.51 -14.68
CA ASP A 184 -6.18 -2.48 -14.10
C ASP A 184 -6.15 -1.96 -12.65
N ILE A 185 -5.11 -2.32 -11.88
CA ILE A 185 -4.90 -1.78 -10.53
C ILE A 185 -4.70 -0.25 -10.57
N GLU A 186 -3.83 0.26 -11.45
CA GLU A 186 -3.58 1.70 -11.61
C GLU A 186 -4.86 2.45 -12.02
N GLU A 187 -5.63 1.90 -12.96
CA GLU A 187 -6.90 2.48 -13.42
C GLU A 187 -7.93 2.54 -12.28
N LYS A 188 -8.17 1.43 -11.57
CA LYS A 188 -9.12 1.42 -10.45
C LYS A 188 -8.67 2.36 -9.35
N ARG A 189 -7.37 2.42 -9.05
CA ARG A 189 -6.80 3.38 -8.11
C ARG A 189 -7.10 4.81 -8.52
N HIS A 190 -6.87 5.15 -9.78
CA HIS A 190 -7.18 6.47 -10.30
C HIS A 190 -8.67 6.82 -10.15
N MET A 191 -9.56 5.87 -10.44
CA MET A 191 -11.00 6.06 -10.25
C MET A 191 -11.39 6.23 -8.77
N ILE A 192 -10.75 5.52 -7.84
CA ILE A 192 -11.00 5.68 -6.40
C ILE A 192 -10.70 7.12 -5.94
N VAL A 193 -9.63 7.72 -6.45
CA VAL A 193 -9.15 9.04 -6.01
C VAL A 193 -9.85 10.20 -6.73
N HIS A 194 -10.22 10.02 -8.00
CA HIS A 194 -10.62 11.14 -8.87
C HIS A 194 -12.02 11.03 -9.47
N SER A 195 -12.73 9.91 -9.30
CA SER A 195 -14.07 9.74 -9.90
C SER A 195 -15.19 10.00 -8.90
N ASP A 196 -16.25 10.67 -9.37
CA ASP A 196 -17.54 10.77 -8.65
C ASP A 196 -18.22 9.40 -8.48
N LYS A 197 -17.86 8.43 -9.34
CA LYS A 197 -18.34 7.05 -9.32
C LYS A 197 -17.15 6.10 -9.14
N PRO A 198 -16.66 5.95 -7.90
CA PRO A 198 -15.56 5.02 -7.60
C PRO A 198 -15.90 3.58 -8.01
N PRO A 199 -14.88 2.77 -8.35
CA PRO A 199 -15.09 1.43 -8.88
C PRO A 199 -15.55 0.48 -7.78
N VAL A 200 -16.33 -0.53 -8.18
CA VAL A 200 -16.66 -1.66 -7.31
C VAL A 200 -15.45 -2.57 -7.21
N ILE A 201 -14.97 -2.78 -5.99
CA ILE A 201 -13.87 -3.67 -5.66
C ILE A 201 -14.46 -4.84 -4.87
N ASP A 202 -14.62 -5.99 -5.53
CA ASP A 202 -15.01 -7.20 -4.84
C ASP A 202 -13.81 -7.82 -4.08
N GLU A 203 -14.12 -8.78 -3.22
CA GLU A 203 -13.13 -9.40 -2.34
C GLU A 203 -12.10 -10.24 -3.10
N ALA A 204 -12.55 -10.99 -4.11
CA ALA A 204 -11.69 -11.87 -4.89
C ALA A 204 -10.67 -11.04 -5.68
N TYR A 205 -11.14 -9.96 -6.32
CA TYR A 205 -10.28 -9.00 -7.00
C TYR A 205 -9.29 -8.34 -6.04
N LEU A 206 -9.74 -7.88 -4.87
CA LEU A 206 -8.83 -7.26 -3.90
C LEU A 206 -7.70 -8.23 -3.50
N LEU A 207 -8.02 -9.48 -3.19
CA LEU A 207 -7.03 -10.49 -2.83
C LEU A 207 -6.07 -10.79 -4.00
N GLU A 208 -6.58 -10.90 -5.23
CA GLU A 208 -5.75 -11.11 -6.43
C GLU A 208 -4.80 -9.92 -6.66
N ALA A 209 -5.29 -8.69 -6.52
CA ALA A 209 -4.50 -7.47 -6.66
C ALA A 209 -3.41 -7.37 -5.59
N LEU A 210 -3.73 -7.65 -4.32
CA LEU A 210 -2.75 -7.63 -3.24
C LEU A 210 -1.67 -8.71 -3.43
N HIS A 211 -2.07 -9.93 -3.80
CA HIS A 211 -1.13 -11.01 -4.09
C HIS A 211 -0.23 -10.67 -5.28
N TYR A 212 -0.78 -10.02 -6.31
CA TYR A 212 -0.02 -9.54 -7.44
C TYR A 212 1.05 -8.52 -7.03
N LEU A 213 0.68 -7.44 -6.33
CA LEU A 213 1.63 -6.41 -5.88
C LEU A 213 2.71 -7.00 -4.97
N HIS A 214 2.31 -7.89 -4.06
CA HIS A 214 3.21 -8.64 -3.19
C HIS A 214 4.20 -9.48 -4.00
N SER A 215 3.72 -10.26 -4.98
CA SER A 215 4.58 -11.10 -5.82
C SER A 215 5.60 -10.28 -6.61
N VAL A 216 5.18 -9.15 -7.20
CA VAL A 216 6.08 -8.27 -7.96
C VAL A 216 7.18 -7.72 -7.07
N ILE A 217 6.85 -7.24 -5.86
CA ILE A 217 7.82 -6.78 -4.85
C ILE A 217 8.84 -7.89 -4.56
N PHE A 218 8.36 -9.09 -4.25
CA PHE A 218 9.24 -10.22 -3.91
C PHE A 218 10.16 -10.61 -5.06
N LYS A 219 9.64 -10.68 -6.29
CA LYS A 219 10.44 -10.99 -7.47
C LYS A 219 11.50 -9.92 -7.71
N LEU A 220 11.11 -8.64 -7.73
CA LEU A 220 12.06 -7.53 -7.90
C LEU A 220 13.18 -7.57 -6.87
N SER A 221 12.84 -7.80 -5.59
CA SER A 221 13.83 -7.95 -4.52
C SER A 221 14.75 -9.16 -4.73
N ALA A 222 14.19 -10.33 -5.04
CA ALA A 222 14.95 -11.56 -5.23
C ALA A 222 15.93 -11.46 -6.40
N TYR A 223 15.49 -10.98 -7.56
CA TYR A 223 16.35 -10.84 -8.73
C TYR A 223 17.37 -9.72 -8.58
N SER A 224 17.01 -8.63 -7.89
CA SER A 224 17.98 -7.57 -7.58
C SER A 224 19.10 -8.07 -6.65
N GLN A 225 18.79 -9.00 -5.73
CA GLN A 225 19.82 -9.66 -4.92
C GLN A 225 20.63 -10.69 -5.73
N SER A 226 19.98 -11.56 -6.51
CA SER A 226 20.66 -12.66 -7.22
C SER A 226 21.47 -12.19 -8.42
N ASP A 227 20.96 -11.23 -9.20
CA ASP A 227 21.56 -10.81 -10.47
C ASP A 227 22.58 -9.69 -10.27
N HIS A 228 22.36 -8.82 -9.27
CA HIS A 228 23.17 -7.63 -9.05
C HIS A 228 23.87 -7.57 -7.69
N GLY A 229 23.68 -8.58 -6.84
CA GLY A 229 24.38 -8.68 -5.56
C GLY A 229 23.97 -7.64 -4.51
N ILE A 230 22.79 -7.02 -4.66
CA ILE A 230 22.31 -6.05 -3.67
C ILE A 230 21.98 -6.80 -2.36
N PRO A 231 22.61 -6.45 -1.22
CA PRO A 231 22.60 -7.27 -0.01
C PRO A 231 21.33 -7.04 0.83
N PHE A 232 20.16 -7.40 0.30
CA PHE A 232 18.91 -7.31 1.03
C PHE A 232 18.85 -8.28 2.20
N LYS A 233 18.17 -7.86 3.27
CA LYS A 233 17.87 -8.68 4.43
C LYS A 233 16.39 -9.01 4.45
N TRP A 234 16.08 -10.28 4.63
CA TRP A 234 14.71 -10.75 4.71
C TRP A 234 14.28 -10.81 6.17
N TYR A 235 13.11 -10.26 6.48
CA TYR A 235 12.55 -10.22 7.82
C TYR A 235 11.18 -10.88 7.83
N LYS A 236 10.82 -11.48 8.97
CA LYS A 236 9.56 -12.21 9.12
C LYS A 236 8.34 -11.28 9.13
N ASP A 237 8.51 -10.09 9.70
CA ASP A 237 7.54 -9.00 9.78
C ASP A 237 8.23 -7.63 10.02
N ALA A 238 7.45 -6.54 9.94
CA ALA A 238 7.97 -5.18 10.14
C ALA A 238 8.44 -4.90 11.57
N ALA A 239 7.91 -5.62 12.57
CA ALA A 239 8.32 -5.45 13.97
C ALA A 239 9.75 -5.99 14.19
N ASP A 240 10.12 -7.06 13.49
CA ASP A 240 11.49 -7.58 13.48
C ASP A 240 12.48 -6.60 12.84
N VAL A 241 12.05 -5.73 11.93
CA VAL A 241 12.91 -4.69 11.36
C VAL A 241 13.11 -3.55 12.36
N VAL A 242 12.03 -3.07 12.99
CA VAL A 242 12.07 -2.01 14.02
C VAL A 242 12.96 -2.42 15.19
N LYS A 243 12.84 -3.65 15.69
CA LYS A 243 13.70 -4.16 16.76
C LYS A 243 15.19 -4.11 16.41
N LYS A 244 15.55 -4.34 15.14
CA LYS A 244 16.94 -4.25 14.67
C LYS A 244 17.41 -2.82 14.39
N LEU A 245 16.50 -1.86 14.20
CA LEU A 245 16.82 -0.42 14.18
C LEU A 245 17.14 0.10 15.58
N GLU A 246 16.39 -0.38 16.57
CA GLU A 246 16.49 0.07 17.95
C GLU A 246 17.62 -0.60 18.74
N THR A 247 18.20 -1.69 18.24
CA THR A 247 19.40 -2.29 18.86
C THR A 247 20.65 -1.62 18.29
N PRO A 248 21.38 -0.79 19.08
CA PRO A 248 22.66 -0.29 18.64
C PRO A 248 23.59 -1.49 18.45
N LYS A 249 24.29 -1.55 17.32
CA LYS A 249 25.40 -2.49 17.17
C LYS A 249 26.47 -2.10 18.20
N LEU A 250 26.60 -2.89 19.26
CA LEU A 250 27.78 -2.92 20.14
C LEU A 250 28.99 -3.46 19.37
#